data_AF-A0AAP8HU52-F1
#
_entry.id   AF-A0AAP8HU52-F1
#
_cell.length_a   1.000
_cell.length_b   1.000
_cell.length_c   1.000
_cell.angle_alpha   90.00
_cell.angle_beta   90.00
_cell.angle_gamma   90.00
#
_symmetry.space_group_name_H-M   'P 1'
#
loop_
_entity.id
_entity.type
_entity.pdbx_description
1 polymer ?
#
loop_
_entity_poly.entity_id
_entity_poly.type
_entity_poly.pdbx_seq_one_letter_code
_entity_poly.pdbx_strand_id
1 'polypeptide(L)'
;NSKDGGLAVLYGNLAEKGCIVKTAGVDESQWVFTGRARVFESQDDAVEGILGDKVVAGDVVVIRYEGPKGGPGMQEMLYPTSYLKSKGLGKTCALFTDGRFSGGSSGLVIGHASPEAAEGGTIGLVQE
;
A
#
# COMPACT_ATOMS: atom_id res chain seq x y z
N ASN A 1 -6.99 -15.05 -17.54
CA ASN A 1 -7.61 -15.37 -16.23
C ASN A 1 -6.70 -16.29 -15.46
N SER A 2 -6.07 -15.77 -14.41
CA SER A 2 -5.38 -16.56 -13.38
C SER A 2 -6.35 -17.62 -12.81
N LYS A 3 -5.85 -18.83 -12.54
CA LYS A 3 -6.62 -19.90 -11.89
C LYS A 3 -6.93 -19.57 -10.42
N ASP A 4 -6.11 -18.73 -9.81
CA ASP A 4 -6.27 -18.23 -8.46
C ASP A 4 -7.11 -16.94 -8.52
N GLY A 5 -8.10 -16.82 -7.64
CA GLY A 5 -9.00 -15.67 -7.58
C GLY A 5 -8.25 -14.33 -7.55
N GLY A 6 -8.90 -13.25 -7.99
CA GLY A 6 -8.26 -11.93 -8.16
C GLY A 6 -7.83 -11.21 -6.87
N LEU A 7 -7.86 -11.91 -5.73
CA LEU A 7 -7.50 -11.44 -4.40
C LEU A 7 -6.70 -12.52 -3.68
N ALA A 8 -5.68 -12.12 -2.93
CA ALA A 8 -4.96 -12.96 -1.99
C ALA A 8 -4.88 -12.29 -0.62
N VAL A 9 -4.80 -13.12 0.42
CA VAL A 9 -4.53 -12.67 1.79
C VAL A 9 -3.06 -12.92 2.09
N LEU A 10 -2.34 -11.88 2.51
CA LEU A 10 -0.95 -11.98 2.95
C LEU A 10 -0.90 -11.87 4.48
N TYR A 11 0.08 -12.54 5.08
CA TYR A 11 0.35 -12.49 6.52
C TYR A 11 1.84 -12.24 6.76
N GLY A 12 2.15 -11.62 7.88
CA GLY A 12 3.53 -11.37 8.30
C GLY A 12 3.58 -10.47 9.53
N ASN A 13 4.79 -10.14 9.98
CA ASN A 13 5.00 -9.26 11.13
C ASN A 13 4.33 -7.89 10.99
N LEU A 14 4.23 -7.35 9.77
CA LEU A 14 3.59 -6.05 9.51
C LEU A 14 2.05 -6.13 9.45
N ALA A 15 1.48 -7.32 9.31
CA ALA A 15 0.04 -7.56 9.18
C ALA A 15 -0.29 -8.93 9.82
N GLU A 16 -0.21 -9.00 11.15
CA GLU A 16 -0.36 -10.25 11.90
C GLU A 16 -1.76 -10.87 11.73
N LYS A 17 -2.78 -10.03 11.56
CA LYS A 17 -4.17 -10.45 11.28
C LYS A 17 -4.49 -10.48 9.79
N GLY A 18 -3.49 -10.28 8.95
CA GLY A 18 -3.58 -10.32 7.51
C GLY A 18 -3.75 -8.95 6.85
N CYS A 19 -3.54 -8.94 5.54
CA CYS A 19 -3.80 -7.83 4.63
C CYS A 19 -4.21 -8.38 3.25
N ILE A 20 -4.75 -7.54 2.39
CA ILE A 20 -5.32 -7.93 1.09
C ILE A 20 -4.48 -7.36 -0.05
N VAL A 21 -4.16 -8.20 -1.02
CA VAL A 21 -3.55 -7.80 -2.30
C VAL A 21 -4.43 -8.23 -3.47
N LYS A 22 -4.58 -7.37 -4.47
CA LYS A 22 -5.31 -7.67 -5.70
C LYS A 22 -4.39 -8.31 -6.74
N THR A 23 -4.28 -9.63 -6.72
CA THR A 23 -3.38 -10.40 -7.60
C THR A 23 -3.66 -10.21 -9.09
N ALA A 24 -4.91 -9.93 -9.48
CA ALA A 24 -5.30 -9.74 -10.89
C ALA A 24 -4.60 -8.55 -11.59
N GLY A 25 -4.01 -7.63 -10.83
CA GLY A 25 -3.31 -6.45 -11.35
C GLY A 25 -1.81 -6.43 -11.06
N VAL A 26 -1.23 -7.53 -10.58
CA VAL A 26 0.18 -7.64 -10.17
C VAL A 26 0.92 -8.57 -11.14
N ASP A 27 1.99 -8.07 -11.74
CA ASP A 27 2.87 -8.88 -12.58
C ASP A 27 3.60 -9.95 -11.74
N GLU A 28 3.83 -11.14 -12.29
CA GLU A 28 4.51 -12.23 -11.56
C GLU A 28 5.90 -11.81 -11.05
N SER A 29 6.59 -10.92 -11.78
CA SER A 29 7.88 -10.36 -11.34
C SER A 29 7.78 -9.50 -10.07
N GLN A 30 6.58 -9.06 -9.68
CA GLN A 30 6.30 -8.28 -8.48
C GLN A 30 5.73 -9.12 -7.33
N TRP A 31 5.55 -10.44 -7.49
CA TRP A 31 5.07 -11.31 -6.40
C TRP A 31 6.04 -11.34 -5.22
N VAL A 32 7.34 -11.19 -5.51
CA VAL A 32 8.37 -10.96 -4.51
C VAL A 32 8.95 -9.58 -4.77
N PHE A 33 8.70 -8.66 -3.83
CA PHE A 33 9.19 -7.29 -3.91
C PHE A 33 9.92 -6.95 -2.61
N THR A 34 11.04 -6.26 -2.72
CA THR A 34 11.80 -5.75 -1.57
C THR A 34 12.29 -4.36 -1.93
N GLY A 35 12.11 -3.43 -1.01
CA GLY A 35 12.35 -2.01 -1.26
C GLY A 35 12.55 -1.24 0.01
N ARG A 36 13.03 0.00 -0.13
CA ARG A 36 13.16 0.94 0.99
C ARG A 36 11.78 1.43 1.41
N ALA A 37 11.49 1.44 2.71
CA ALA A 37 10.26 2.02 3.21
C ALA A 37 10.27 3.55 3.06
N ARG A 38 9.19 4.10 2.50
CA ARG A 38 8.85 5.52 2.52
C ARG A 38 7.57 5.69 3.28
N VAL A 39 7.61 6.37 4.42
CA VAL A 39 6.51 6.33 5.40
C VAL A 39 5.76 7.65 5.39
N PHE A 40 4.45 7.56 5.23
CA PHE A 40 3.52 8.68 5.21
C PHE A 40 2.38 8.44 6.19
N GLU A 41 1.88 9.51 6.82
CA GLU A 41 0.88 9.44 7.90
C GLU A 41 -0.54 9.74 7.42
N SER A 42 -0.68 10.07 6.13
CA SER A 42 -1.95 10.29 5.46
C SER A 42 -1.83 10.07 3.95
N GLN A 43 -2.96 9.93 3.27
CA GLN A 43 -3.02 9.95 1.81
C GLN A 43 -2.39 11.23 1.24
N ASP A 44 -2.69 12.39 1.84
CA ASP A 44 -2.24 13.69 1.34
C ASP A 44 -0.71 13.80 1.42
N ASP A 45 -0.09 13.37 2.53
CA ASP A 45 1.37 13.32 2.68
C ASP A 45 2.02 12.41 1.62
N ALA A 46 1.40 11.26 1.34
CA ALA A 46 1.88 10.32 0.33
C ALA A 46 1.79 10.93 -1.08
N VAL A 47 0.69 11.63 -1.39
CA VAL A 47 0.52 12.35 -2.65
C VAL A 47 1.60 13.41 -2.82
N GLU A 48 1.84 14.23 -1.81
CA GLU A 48 2.91 15.23 -1.83
C GLU A 48 4.29 14.60 -2.01
N GLY A 49 4.57 13.49 -1.31
CA GLY A 49 5.83 12.76 -1.44
C GLY A 49 6.06 12.17 -2.83
N ILE A 50 5.02 11.62 -3.46
CA ILE A 50 5.10 11.06 -4.81
C ILE A 50 5.30 12.18 -5.85
N LEU A 51 4.50 13.24 -5.78
CA LEU A 51 4.58 14.34 -6.74
C LEU A 51 5.89 15.13 -6.59
N GLY A 52 6.36 15.30 -5.36
CA GLY A 52 7.61 15.98 -5.00
C GLY A 52 8.87 15.12 -5.08
N ASP A 53 8.84 13.99 -5.78
CA ASP A 53 10.02 13.14 -6.07
C ASP A 53 10.74 12.55 -4.83
N LYS A 54 10.06 12.48 -3.67
CA LYS A 54 10.58 11.76 -2.50
C LYS A 54 10.55 10.24 -2.70
N VAL A 55 9.56 9.76 -3.46
CA VAL A 55 9.41 8.35 -3.83
C VAL A 55 10.13 8.09 -5.15
N VAL A 56 10.99 7.07 -5.15
CA VAL A 56 11.76 6.65 -6.33
C VAL A 56 11.55 5.17 -6.63
N ALA A 57 11.99 4.73 -7.81
CA ALA A 57 11.89 3.33 -8.21
C ALA A 57 12.55 2.40 -7.18
N GLY A 58 11.84 1.33 -6.79
CA GLY A 58 12.27 0.38 -5.77
C GLY A 58 11.77 0.71 -4.36
N ASP A 59 11.04 1.81 -4.15
CA ASP A 59 10.48 2.13 -2.84
C ASP A 59 9.20 1.34 -2.53
N VAL A 60 8.98 1.08 -1.24
CA VAL A 60 7.71 0.64 -0.65
C VAL A 60 7.08 1.84 0.03
N VAL A 61 6.03 2.38 -0.57
CA VAL A 61 5.26 3.49 -0.01
C VAL A 61 4.30 2.95 1.04
N VAL A 62 4.56 3.27 2.31
CA VAL A 62 3.76 2.87 3.46
C VAL A 62 2.90 4.06 3.88
N ILE A 63 1.58 3.90 3.82
CA ILE A 63 0.60 4.91 4.24
C ILE A 63 -0.13 4.35 5.44
N ARG A 64 0.11 4.92 6.63
CA ARG A 64 -0.46 4.45 7.90
C ARG A 64 -1.45 5.46 8.46
N TYR A 65 -2.25 5.02 9.43
CA TYR A 65 -3.33 5.82 10.04
C TYR A 65 -4.48 6.11 9.08
N GLU A 66 -4.67 5.28 8.05
CA GLU A 66 -5.82 5.34 7.13
C GLU A 66 -6.84 4.23 7.42
N GLY A 67 -6.65 3.49 8.52
CA GLY A 67 -7.54 2.43 8.99
C GLY A 67 -8.88 2.94 9.55
N PRO A 68 -9.77 2.03 9.99
CA PRO A 68 -11.08 2.37 10.53
C PRO A 68 -11.08 3.40 11.66
N LYS A 69 -10.07 3.39 12.54
CA LYS A 69 -9.93 4.35 13.63
C LYS A 69 -8.97 5.49 13.31
N GLY A 70 -7.88 5.22 12.59
CA GLY A 70 -6.89 6.23 12.23
C GLY A 70 -7.43 7.32 11.30
N GLY A 71 -8.02 6.91 10.17
CA GLY A 71 -8.53 7.80 9.12
C GLY A 71 -9.95 8.32 9.36
N PRO A 72 -10.57 7.97 10.48
CA PRO A 72 -11.93 7.40 10.60
C PRO A 72 -12.63 6.82 9.36
N GLY A 73 -13.19 5.62 9.49
CA GLY A 73 -14.07 5.02 8.47
C GLY A 73 -13.32 4.42 7.27
N MET A 74 -12.00 4.33 7.37
CA MET A 74 -11.13 3.62 6.43
C MET A 74 -11.29 4.10 4.98
N GLN A 75 -11.15 5.41 4.71
CA GLN A 75 -11.52 6.02 3.42
C GLN A 75 -10.84 5.35 2.22
N GLU A 76 -11.53 5.38 1.06
CA GLU A 76 -10.97 4.78 -0.16
C GLU A 76 -9.92 5.70 -0.76
N MET A 77 -8.70 5.16 -0.93
CA MET A 77 -7.60 5.88 -1.56
C MET A 77 -7.49 5.56 -3.05
N LEU A 78 -7.50 6.62 -3.87
CA LEU A 78 -7.33 6.55 -5.32
C LEU A 78 -6.07 7.32 -5.80
N TYR A 79 -5.70 8.38 -5.09
CA TYR A 79 -4.68 9.30 -5.58
C TYR A 79 -3.24 8.75 -5.54
N PRO A 80 -2.78 8.08 -4.46
CA PRO A 80 -1.41 7.54 -4.42
C PRO A 80 -1.10 6.56 -5.54
N THR A 81 -2.05 5.66 -5.86
CA THR A 81 -1.90 4.69 -6.96
C THR A 81 -1.87 5.40 -8.32
N SER A 82 -2.74 6.39 -8.51
CA SER A 82 -2.83 7.18 -9.74
C SER A 82 -1.56 7.99 -10.00
N TYR A 83 -1.00 8.62 -8.97
CA TYR A 83 0.21 9.44 -9.11
C TYR A 83 1.49 8.63 -9.22
N LEU A 84 1.60 7.47 -8.56
CA LEU A 84 2.71 6.55 -8.84
C LEU A 84 2.70 6.12 -10.32
N LYS A 85 1.52 5.84 -10.86
CA LYS A 85 1.39 5.50 -12.28
C LYS A 85 1.77 6.66 -13.19
N SER A 86 1.34 7.90 -12.90
CA SER A 86 1.67 9.07 -13.71
C SER A 86 3.17 9.41 -13.70
N LYS A 87 3.87 9.12 -12.58
CA LYS A 87 5.33 9.25 -12.46
C LYS A 87 6.09 8.07 -13.07
N GLY A 88 5.41 7.08 -13.66
CA GLY A 88 6.05 5.89 -14.25
C GLY A 88 6.55 4.87 -13.22
N LEU A 89 6.16 5.00 -11.95
CA LEU A 89 6.62 4.19 -10.82
C LEU A 89 5.69 3.01 -10.49
N GLY A 90 4.52 2.90 -11.12
CA GLY A 90 3.51 1.89 -10.77
C GLY A 90 3.93 0.42 -10.94
N LYS A 91 5.01 0.15 -11.69
CA LYS A 91 5.59 -1.21 -11.85
C LYS A 91 6.86 -1.43 -11.02
N THR A 92 7.43 -0.37 -10.46
CA THR A 92 8.73 -0.40 -9.79
C THR A 92 8.63 -0.06 -8.30
N CYS A 93 7.47 0.41 -7.83
CA CYS A 93 7.19 0.64 -6.42
C CYS A 93 6.03 -0.24 -5.95
N ALA A 94 5.95 -0.42 -4.64
CA ALA A 94 4.82 -1.04 -3.96
C ALA A 94 4.08 -0.02 -3.09
N LEU A 95 2.79 -0.26 -2.85
CA LEU A 95 1.97 0.50 -1.90
C LEU A 95 1.47 -0.45 -0.80
N PHE A 96 1.60 -0.02 0.45
CA PHE A 96 1.13 -0.76 1.61
C PHE A 96 0.39 0.16 2.59
N THR A 97 -0.80 -0.22 3.04
CA THR A 97 -1.60 0.59 3.96
C THR A 97 -2.47 -0.23 4.90
N ASP A 98 -2.79 0.35 6.05
CA ASP A 98 -3.88 -0.10 6.95
C ASP A 98 -5.27 0.40 6.51
N GLY A 99 -5.35 1.29 5.52
CA GLY A 99 -6.57 1.73 4.85
C GLY A 99 -7.01 0.84 3.69
N ARG A 100 -7.83 1.38 2.78
CA ARG A 100 -8.31 0.65 1.59
C ARG A 100 -7.96 1.40 0.30
N PHE A 101 -7.62 0.65 -0.75
CA PHE A 101 -7.41 1.20 -2.09
C PHE A 101 -8.60 0.94 -3.00
N SER A 102 -8.77 1.79 -4.01
CA SER A 102 -9.88 1.63 -4.94
C SER A 102 -9.78 0.38 -5.81
N GLY A 103 -10.93 -0.17 -6.17
CA GLY A 103 -11.03 -1.35 -7.05
C GLY A 103 -10.39 -1.17 -8.43
N GLY A 104 -10.17 0.08 -8.87
CA GLY A 104 -9.47 0.41 -10.12
C GLY A 104 -7.94 0.46 -10.02
N SER A 105 -7.38 0.27 -8.82
CA SER A 105 -5.94 0.29 -8.59
C SER A 105 -5.24 -0.88 -9.31
N SER A 106 -4.02 -0.62 -9.80
CA SER A 106 -3.17 -1.58 -10.53
C SER A 106 -1.72 -1.44 -10.06
N GLY A 107 -0.92 -2.49 -10.19
CA GLY A 107 0.41 -2.59 -9.57
C GLY A 107 0.36 -3.32 -8.21
N LEU A 108 1.50 -3.41 -7.53
CA LEU A 108 1.62 -4.07 -6.24
C LEU A 108 1.05 -3.18 -5.12
N VAL A 109 -0.27 -3.31 -4.91
CA VAL A 109 -1.06 -2.49 -3.99
C VAL A 109 -1.68 -3.39 -2.94
N ILE A 110 -1.31 -3.17 -1.68
CA ILE A 110 -1.67 -3.99 -0.54
C ILE A 110 -2.37 -3.10 0.48
N GLY A 111 -3.59 -3.46 0.88
CA GLY A 111 -4.39 -2.71 1.84
C GLY A 111 -4.89 -3.58 2.99
N HIS A 112 -5.68 -2.99 3.88
CA HIS A 112 -6.28 -3.66 5.04
C HIS A 112 -5.26 -4.28 6.01
N ALA A 113 -4.05 -3.71 6.11
CA ALA A 113 -3.07 -4.16 7.09
C ALA A 113 -3.67 -4.14 8.51
N SER A 114 -3.68 -5.31 9.14
CA SER A 114 -4.34 -5.52 10.43
C SER A 114 -3.37 -6.16 11.43
N PRO A 115 -3.29 -5.66 12.68
CA PRO A 115 -3.99 -4.49 13.22
C PRO A 115 -3.57 -3.15 12.56
N GLU A 116 -4.46 -2.15 12.53
CA GLU A 116 -4.15 -0.82 12.01
C GLU A 116 -3.16 -0.06 12.91
N ALA A 117 -2.49 0.97 12.37
CA ALA A 117 -1.51 1.75 13.13
C ALA A 117 -2.13 2.44 14.36
N ALA A 118 -3.36 2.95 14.24
CA ALA A 118 -4.07 3.61 15.34
C ALA A 118 -4.39 2.66 16.52
N GLU A 119 -4.38 1.35 16.28
CA GLU A 119 -4.58 0.31 17.31
C GLU A 119 -3.26 -0.29 17.81
N GLY A 120 -2.12 0.31 17.45
CA GLY A 120 -0.80 -0.19 17.82
C GLY A 120 -0.33 -1.37 16.97
N GLY A 121 -0.88 -1.56 15.77
CA GLY A 121 -0.36 -2.55 14.82
C GLY A 121 1.06 -2.25 14.36
N THR A 122 1.82 -3.28 14.01
CA THR A 122 3.25 -3.18 13.65
C THR A 122 3.52 -2.25 12.47
N ILE A 123 2.56 -2.06 11.55
CA ILE A 123 2.66 -1.05 10.49
C ILE A 123 2.92 0.37 11.04
N GLY A 124 2.40 0.68 12.23
CA GLY A 124 2.67 1.95 12.93
C GLY A 124 4.11 2.12 13.41
N LEU A 125 4.90 1.04 13.44
CA LEU A 125 6.29 1.06 13.92
C LEU A 125 7.33 1.15 12.79
N VAL A 126 6.90 1.16 11.53
CA VAL A 126 7.81 1.26 10.36
C VAL A 126 8.52 2.63 10.34
N GLN A 127 9.80 2.62 9.98
CA GLN A 127 10.69 3.78 9.89
C GLN A 127 11.47 3.76 8.56
N GLU A 128 11.94 4.93 8.10
CA GLU A 128 12.73 5.12 6.87
C GLU A 128 14.26 4.92 7.01
#